data_AF-A0A853GYJ5-F1
#
_entry.id   AF-A0A853GYJ5-F1
#
_cell.length_a   1.000
_cell.length_b   1.000
_cell.length_c   1.000
_cell.angle_alpha   90.00
_cell.angle_beta   90.00
_cell.angle_gamma   90.00
#
_symmetry.space_group_name_H-M   'P 1'
#
loop_
_entity.id
_entity.type
_entity.pdbx_description
1 polymer ?
#
loop_
_entity_poly.entity_id
_entity_poly.type
_entity_poly.pdbx_seq_one_letter_code
_entity_poly.pdbx_strand_id
1 'polypeptide(L)'
;MFKTLLCAAATAAFALSPIGANAHDAGTNALLKAPPATPYKAVSSLVKLPDFLPGIGQLYVDPKTLPAGPFLAYDHDGKLVSTIYMIPLSLMKADMNLDNLGAAGAPVDHVDVVYNAGHPGVEEPHVHVVLWHVAADQEARVAK
;
A
#
# COMPACT_ATOMS: atom_id res chain seq x y z
N MET A 1 31.21 -56.14 42.10
CA MET A 1 30.34 -56.56 40.98
C MET A 1 29.10 -55.66 40.99
N PHE A 2 28.69 -55.19 39.82
CA PHE A 2 28.01 -53.93 39.50
C PHE A 2 26.69 -53.62 40.25
N LYS A 3 26.51 -52.32 40.57
CA LYS A 3 25.25 -51.70 41.03
C LYS A 3 24.55 -51.11 39.80
N THR A 4 23.32 -51.52 39.54
CA THR A 4 22.48 -51.03 38.43
C THR A 4 21.97 -49.63 38.73
N LEU A 5 22.29 -48.65 37.89
CA LEU A 5 21.62 -47.35 37.84
C LEU A 5 20.78 -47.30 36.57
N LEU A 6 19.47 -47.11 36.72
CA LEU A 6 18.53 -46.89 35.62
C LEU A 6 18.43 -45.37 35.40
N CYS A 7 19.03 -44.84 34.34
CA CYS A 7 18.82 -43.46 33.90
C CYS A 7 17.55 -43.40 33.04
N ALA A 8 16.54 -42.67 33.52
CA ALA A 8 15.36 -42.32 32.73
C ALA A 8 15.73 -41.19 31.75
N ALA A 9 15.60 -41.44 30.45
CA ALA A 9 15.71 -40.42 29.42
C ALA A 9 14.34 -39.76 29.22
N ALA A 10 14.20 -38.49 29.59
CA ALA A 10 13.04 -37.68 29.27
C ALA A 10 13.24 -37.01 27.91
N THR A 11 12.57 -37.50 26.87
CA THR A 11 12.53 -36.89 25.54
C THR A 11 11.55 -35.73 25.55
N ALA A 12 12.06 -34.49 25.57
CA ALA A 12 11.24 -33.30 25.37
C ALA A 12 10.93 -33.12 23.87
N ALA A 13 9.70 -33.41 23.46
CA ALA A 13 9.21 -33.13 22.12
C ALA A 13 8.92 -31.62 22.00
N PHE A 14 9.77 -30.88 21.28
CA PHE A 14 9.46 -29.53 20.82
C PHE A 14 8.35 -29.61 19.77
N ALA A 15 7.12 -29.28 20.18
CA ALA A 15 6.04 -29.05 19.24
C ALA A 15 6.36 -27.79 18.42
N LEU A 16 6.72 -27.96 17.14
CA LEU A 16 6.66 -26.87 16.17
C LEU A 16 5.19 -26.49 15.99
N SER A 17 4.74 -25.46 16.69
CA SER A 17 3.50 -24.79 16.32
C SER A 17 3.69 -24.16 14.94
N PRO A 18 2.85 -24.46 13.93
CA PRO A 18 2.90 -23.73 12.68
C PRO A 18 2.54 -22.27 12.98
N ILE A 19 3.49 -21.37 12.75
CA ILE A 19 3.25 -19.93 12.69
C ILE A 19 2.19 -19.75 11.59
N GLY A 20 0.96 -19.45 11.99
CA GLY A 20 -0.12 -19.24 11.04
C GLY A 20 0.25 -18.09 10.12
N ALA A 21 0.38 -18.37 8.82
CA ALA A 21 0.35 -17.34 7.81
C ALA A 21 -1.01 -16.63 7.93
N ASN A 22 -1.00 -15.36 8.28
CA ASN A 22 -2.24 -14.61 8.45
C ASN A 22 -2.87 -14.44 7.06
N ALA A 23 -4.19 -14.65 6.95
CA ALA A 23 -4.93 -14.38 5.72
C ALA A 23 -4.82 -12.91 5.25
N HIS A 24 -4.34 -12.02 6.13
CA HIS A 24 -3.98 -10.64 5.82
C HIS A 24 -2.83 -10.55 4.78
N ASP A 25 -1.87 -11.48 4.80
CA ASP A 25 -0.69 -11.43 3.93
C ASP A 25 -1.00 -11.79 2.47
N ALA A 26 -2.02 -12.61 2.25
CA ALA A 26 -2.43 -13.04 0.91
C ALA A 26 -3.05 -11.90 0.08
N GLY A 27 -3.83 -11.03 0.74
CA GLY A 27 -4.42 -9.83 0.11
C GLY A 27 -3.37 -8.76 -0.18
N THR A 28 -2.41 -8.55 0.73
CA THR A 28 -1.31 -7.60 0.56
C THR A 28 -0.42 -7.96 -0.64
N ASN A 29 -0.04 -9.23 -0.79
CA ASN A 29 0.81 -9.67 -1.91
C ASN A 29 0.19 -9.40 -3.29
N ALA A 30 -1.13 -9.46 -3.40
CA ALA A 30 -1.83 -9.22 -4.67
C ALA A 30 -1.75 -7.76 -5.14
N LEU A 31 -1.49 -6.81 -4.23
CA LEU A 31 -1.35 -5.38 -4.55
C LEU A 31 0.10 -4.97 -4.83
N LEU A 32 1.09 -5.82 -4.51
CA LEU A 32 2.51 -5.48 -4.66
C LEU A 32 2.96 -5.39 -6.13
N LYS A 33 2.16 -5.90 -7.07
CA LYS A 33 2.49 -5.91 -8.50
C LYS A 33 1.34 -5.43 -9.38
N ALA A 34 1.67 -4.60 -10.37
CA ALA A 34 0.75 -4.14 -11.41
C ALA A 34 0.60 -5.15 -12.56
N PRO A 35 -0.56 -5.15 -13.25
CA PRO A 35 -1.78 -4.46 -12.82
C PRO A 35 -2.40 -5.18 -11.61
N PRO A 36 -2.93 -4.43 -10.61
CA PRO A 36 -3.73 -5.03 -9.56
C PRO A 36 -4.98 -5.70 -10.15
N ALA A 37 -5.46 -6.75 -9.50
CA ALA A 37 -6.69 -7.43 -9.90
C ALA A 37 -7.92 -6.51 -9.80
N THR A 38 -9.07 -6.95 -10.31
CA THR A 38 -10.34 -6.24 -10.10
C THR A 38 -10.58 -6.00 -8.60
N PRO A 39 -11.15 -4.84 -8.20
CA PRO A 39 -11.86 -3.84 -9.00
C PRO A 39 -11.02 -2.66 -9.54
N TYR A 40 -9.70 -2.69 -9.36
CA TYR A 40 -8.83 -1.55 -9.69
C TYR A 40 -8.81 -1.23 -11.20
N LYS A 41 -8.77 0.06 -11.53
CA LYS A 41 -8.63 0.58 -12.90
C LYS A 41 -7.45 1.55 -12.97
N ALA A 42 -6.74 1.54 -14.09
CA ALA A 42 -5.70 2.53 -14.36
C ALA A 42 -6.34 3.92 -14.43
N VAL A 43 -5.78 4.91 -13.72
CA VAL A 43 -6.34 6.27 -13.67
C VAL A 43 -6.34 6.93 -15.04
N SER A 44 -5.33 6.66 -15.88
CA SER A 44 -5.25 7.11 -17.28
C SER A 44 -6.40 6.62 -18.16
N SER A 45 -7.08 5.54 -17.75
CA SER A 45 -8.31 5.06 -18.43
C SER A 45 -9.58 5.75 -17.95
N LEU A 46 -9.52 6.50 -16.84
CA LEU A 46 -10.64 7.21 -16.23
C LEU A 46 -10.65 8.70 -16.57
N VAL A 47 -9.46 9.28 -16.71
CA VAL A 47 -9.25 10.71 -17.02
C VAL A 47 -8.13 10.87 -18.04
N LYS A 48 -8.09 12.01 -18.73
CA LYS A 48 -7.09 12.30 -19.77
C LYS A 48 -5.73 12.65 -19.15
N LEU A 49 -5.05 11.63 -18.65
CA LEU A 49 -3.69 11.68 -18.11
C LEU A 49 -2.79 10.63 -18.78
N PRO A 50 -1.47 10.83 -18.80
CA PRO A 50 -0.55 9.77 -19.24
C PRO A 50 -0.63 8.56 -18.30
N ASP A 51 -0.24 7.39 -18.81
CA ASP A 51 -0.21 6.14 -18.03
C ASP A 51 0.76 6.20 -16.85
N PHE A 52 1.86 6.95 -17.00
CA PHE A 52 2.87 7.15 -15.96
C PHE A 52 3.05 8.64 -15.67
N LEU A 53 3.03 9.00 -14.39
CA LEU A 53 3.18 10.37 -13.91
C LEU A 53 4.56 10.51 -13.23
N PRO A 54 5.48 11.32 -13.78
CA PRO A 54 6.76 11.60 -13.12
C PRO A 54 6.57 12.13 -11.69
N GLY A 55 7.27 11.54 -10.74
CA GLY A 55 7.18 11.80 -9.30
C GLY A 55 6.09 10.98 -8.57
N ILE A 56 5.24 10.27 -9.29
CA ILE A 56 4.11 9.52 -8.69
C ILE A 56 4.12 8.06 -9.13
N GLY A 57 4.25 7.78 -10.43
CA GLY A 57 4.21 6.44 -11.01
C GLY A 57 2.98 6.17 -11.86
N GLN A 58 2.75 4.89 -12.18
CA GLN A 58 1.51 4.43 -12.80
C GLN A 58 0.44 4.23 -11.73
N LEU A 59 -0.69 4.93 -11.87
CA LEU A 59 -1.75 4.93 -10.87
C LEU A 59 -2.89 3.98 -11.20
N TYR A 60 -3.34 3.23 -10.19
CA TYR A 60 -4.57 2.45 -10.19
C TYR A 60 -5.46 2.83 -9.00
N VAL A 61 -6.78 2.75 -9.16
CA VAL A 61 -7.74 3.02 -8.09
C VAL A 61 -8.97 2.14 -8.24
N ASP A 62 -9.59 1.74 -7.13
CA ASP A 62 -10.97 1.25 -7.17
C ASP A 62 -11.89 2.46 -7.38
N PRO A 63 -12.63 2.56 -8.50
CA PRO A 63 -13.50 3.71 -8.75
C PRO A 63 -14.52 3.99 -7.64
N LYS A 64 -14.86 2.98 -6.82
CA LYS A 64 -15.80 3.14 -5.69
C LYS A 64 -15.22 3.91 -4.51
N THR A 65 -13.90 4.06 -4.44
CA THR A 65 -13.22 4.77 -3.34
C THR A 65 -12.86 6.21 -3.70
N LEU A 66 -13.23 6.65 -4.90
CA LEU A 66 -13.08 8.04 -5.32
C LEU A 66 -14.02 8.97 -4.52
N PRO A 67 -13.59 10.22 -4.25
CA PRO A 67 -12.35 10.84 -4.74
C PRO A 67 -11.11 10.53 -3.89
N ALA A 68 -11.25 10.00 -2.67
CA ALA A 68 -10.16 9.92 -1.70
C ALA A 68 -9.09 8.85 -2.05
N GLY A 69 -9.48 7.68 -2.54
CA GLY A 69 -8.56 6.55 -2.79
C GLY A 69 -8.61 5.46 -1.71
N PRO A 70 -7.53 4.69 -1.50
CA PRO A 70 -6.17 5.00 -1.92
C PRO A 70 -5.95 4.71 -3.41
N PHE A 71 -5.12 5.53 -4.03
CA PHE A 71 -4.51 5.26 -5.32
C PHE A 71 -3.27 4.40 -5.10
N LEU A 72 -3.12 3.34 -5.88
CA LEU A 72 -1.94 2.47 -5.88
C LEU A 72 -0.96 2.98 -6.94
N ALA A 73 0.26 3.30 -6.51
CA ALA A 73 1.29 3.84 -7.38
C ALA A 73 2.42 2.83 -7.61
N TYR A 74 2.68 2.52 -8.88
CA TYR A 74 3.68 1.55 -9.30
C TYR A 74 4.81 2.20 -10.10
N ASP A 75 6.02 1.65 -9.99
CA ASP A 75 7.12 2.02 -10.88
C ASP A 75 7.00 1.35 -12.27
N HIS A 76 7.99 1.59 -13.13
CA HIS A 76 8.07 0.98 -14.47
C HIS A 76 8.20 -0.54 -14.47
N ASP A 77 8.69 -1.14 -13.38
CA ASP A 77 8.73 -2.60 -13.20
C ASP A 77 7.37 -3.16 -12.75
N GLY A 78 6.39 -2.29 -12.52
CA GLY A 78 5.09 -2.63 -11.98
C GLY A 78 5.15 -3.01 -10.50
N LYS A 79 6.15 -2.57 -9.73
CA LYS A 79 6.24 -2.82 -8.29
C LYS A 79 5.58 -1.69 -7.52
N LEU A 80 4.81 -2.01 -6.48
CA LEU A 80 4.17 -1.00 -5.63
C LEU A 80 5.26 -0.13 -4.97
N VAL A 81 5.12 1.18 -5.09
CA VAL A 81 6.03 2.18 -4.52
C VAL A 81 5.35 2.97 -3.42
N SER A 82 4.12 3.41 -3.64
CA SER A 82 3.34 4.14 -2.64
C SER A 82 1.84 3.89 -2.78
N THR A 83 1.11 4.21 -1.72
CA THR A 83 -0.32 4.46 -1.78
C THR A 83 -0.63 5.90 -1.45
N ILE A 84 -1.57 6.51 -2.16
CA ILE A 84 -1.82 7.95 -2.07
C ILE A 84 -3.29 8.17 -1.80
N TYR A 85 -3.61 8.91 -0.74
CA TYR A 85 -4.94 9.51 -0.60
C TYR A 85 -4.92 10.91 -1.20
N MET A 86 -5.85 11.20 -2.09
CA MET A 86 -6.01 12.52 -2.68
C MET A 86 -7.24 13.18 -2.06
N ILE A 87 -7.02 13.99 -1.03
CA ILE A 87 -8.10 14.58 -0.24
C ILE A 87 -8.41 16.00 -0.74
N PRO A 88 -9.57 16.25 -1.37
CA PRO A 88 -9.95 17.58 -1.82
C PRO A 88 -10.01 18.57 -0.64
N LEU A 89 -9.49 19.77 -0.83
CA LEU A 89 -9.55 20.80 0.21
C LEU A 89 -10.98 21.21 0.55
N SER A 90 -11.94 21.05 -0.37
CA SER A 90 -13.35 21.32 -0.06
C SER A 90 -13.92 20.37 1.01
N LEU A 91 -13.31 19.21 1.25
CA LEU A 91 -13.70 18.31 2.33
C LEU A 91 -13.21 18.81 3.70
N MET A 92 -12.17 19.67 3.75
CA MET A 92 -11.58 20.18 4.99
C MET A 92 -12.44 21.23 5.67
N LYS A 93 -13.42 20.76 6.44
CA LYS A 93 -14.36 21.54 7.26
C LYS A 93 -14.24 21.12 8.72
N ALA A 94 -14.81 21.93 9.63
CA ALA A 94 -14.76 21.67 11.06
C ALA A 94 -15.39 20.32 11.48
N ASP A 95 -16.31 19.79 10.68
CA ASP A 95 -17.01 18.52 10.87
C ASP A 95 -16.49 17.40 9.95
N MET A 96 -15.38 17.63 9.25
CA MET A 96 -14.76 16.60 8.42
C MET A 96 -14.31 15.43 9.26
N ASN A 97 -14.76 14.24 8.87
CA ASN A 97 -14.28 12.99 9.44
C ASN A 97 -14.03 11.95 8.33
N LEU A 98 -12.76 11.63 8.09
CA LEU A 98 -12.35 10.62 7.11
C LEU A 98 -11.96 9.34 7.85
N ASP A 99 -12.96 8.55 8.17
CA ASP A 99 -12.78 7.28 8.87
C ASP A 99 -12.72 6.10 7.89
N ASN A 100 -11.99 5.06 8.27
CA ASN A 100 -11.95 3.77 7.59
C ASN A 100 -11.61 3.84 6.09
N LEU A 101 -10.74 4.77 5.70
CA LEU A 101 -10.15 4.75 4.36
C LEU A 101 -9.43 3.41 4.14
N GLY A 102 -9.57 2.83 2.94
CA GLY A 102 -8.96 1.55 2.62
C GLY A 102 -7.44 1.63 2.65
N ALA A 103 -6.75 0.62 3.17
CA ALA A 103 -5.28 0.55 3.17
C ALA A 103 -4.81 -0.63 2.31
N ALA A 104 -3.66 -0.50 1.64
CA ALA A 104 -3.08 -1.60 0.85
C ALA A 104 -2.52 -2.74 1.73
N GLY A 105 -2.36 -2.51 3.04
CA GLY A 105 -1.80 -3.49 3.97
C GLY A 105 -0.30 -3.77 3.77
N ALA A 106 0.37 -3.08 2.85
CA ALA A 106 1.82 -3.15 2.68
C ALA A 106 2.54 -2.33 3.77
N PRO A 107 3.74 -2.75 4.21
CA PRO A 107 4.54 -1.97 5.16
C PRO A 107 4.77 -0.55 4.69
N VAL A 108 4.65 0.42 5.59
CA VAL A 108 4.91 1.84 5.31
C VAL A 108 6.27 2.19 5.90
N ASP A 109 7.14 2.78 5.09
CA ASP A 109 8.45 3.28 5.51
C ASP A 109 8.32 4.69 6.10
N HIS A 110 7.72 5.61 5.33
CA HIS A 110 7.45 6.99 5.74
C HIS A 110 6.21 7.55 5.04
N VAL A 111 5.81 8.75 5.44
CA VAL A 111 4.62 9.43 4.93
C VAL A 111 4.94 10.87 4.59
N ASP A 112 4.52 11.30 3.40
CA ASP A 112 4.52 12.70 3.00
C ASP A 112 3.11 13.27 2.91
N VAL A 113 3.00 14.57 3.15
CA VAL A 113 1.76 15.33 3.01
C VAL A 113 2.03 16.52 2.12
N VAL A 114 1.52 16.49 0.89
CA VAL A 114 1.88 17.43 -0.17
C VAL A 114 0.63 18.13 -0.70
N TYR A 115 0.66 19.46 -0.73
CA TYR A 115 -0.38 20.24 -1.39
C TYR A 115 -0.25 20.12 -2.92
N ASN A 116 -1.38 19.91 -3.59
CA ASN A 116 -1.52 19.98 -5.03
C ASN A 116 -2.57 21.03 -5.38
N ALA A 117 -2.24 21.96 -6.27
CA ALA A 117 -3.15 23.04 -6.67
C ALA A 117 -4.29 22.59 -7.59
N GLY A 118 -4.34 21.31 -7.97
CA GLY A 118 -5.20 20.79 -9.02
C GLY A 118 -4.47 20.74 -10.36
N HIS A 119 -4.93 19.86 -11.24
CA HIS A 119 -4.39 19.67 -12.58
C HIS A 119 -5.48 19.12 -13.52
N PRO A 120 -5.28 19.13 -14.86
CA PRO A 120 -6.22 18.48 -15.77
C PRO A 120 -6.53 17.05 -15.32
N GLY A 121 -7.81 16.72 -15.18
CA GLY A 121 -8.28 15.43 -14.66
C GLY A 121 -8.68 15.44 -13.17
N VAL A 122 -8.07 16.29 -12.34
CA VAL A 122 -8.46 16.54 -10.93
C VAL A 122 -8.23 18.03 -10.63
N GLU A 123 -9.18 18.86 -11.02
CA GLU A 123 -9.00 20.33 -11.06
C GLU A 123 -9.04 20.99 -9.69
N GLU A 124 -9.74 20.40 -8.73
CA GLU A 124 -9.84 20.96 -7.39
C GLU A 124 -8.51 20.86 -6.63
N PRO A 125 -8.08 21.89 -5.90
CA PRO A 125 -6.96 21.78 -4.97
C PRO A 125 -7.17 20.66 -3.94
N HIS A 126 -6.12 19.87 -3.70
CA HIS A 126 -6.19 18.69 -2.85
C HIS A 126 -4.85 18.43 -2.17
N VAL A 127 -4.86 17.60 -1.13
CA VAL A 127 -3.66 17.14 -0.43
C VAL A 127 -3.41 15.69 -0.79
N HIS A 128 -2.18 15.38 -1.17
CA HIS A 128 -1.68 14.02 -1.28
C HIS A 128 -1.16 13.60 0.09
N VAL A 129 -1.77 12.59 0.69
CA VAL A 129 -1.19 11.85 1.81
C VAL A 129 -0.56 10.60 1.22
N VAL A 130 0.76 10.63 1.05
CA VAL A 130 1.55 9.60 0.36
C VAL A 130 2.15 8.67 1.39
N LEU A 131 1.73 7.41 1.39
CA LEU A 131 2.30 6.34 2.20
C LEU A 131 3.32 5.61 1.33
N TRP A 132 4.61 5.81 1.61
CA TRP A 132 5.68 5.17 0.87
C TRP A 132 5.92 3.76 1.39
N HIS A 133 6.00 2.80 0.46
CA HIS A 133 6.27 1.38 0.73
C HIS A 133 7.73 1.00 0.43
N VAL A 134 8.58 2.01 0.29
CA VAL A 134 9.99 1.94 -0.09
C VAL A 134 10.77 2.95 0.76
N ALA A 135 12.07 2.73 0.93
CA ALA A 135 12.93 3.72 1.59
C ALA A 135 12.94 5.05 0.81
N ALA A 136 13.14 6.17 1.49
CA ALA A 136 13.13 7.51 0.87
C ALA A 136 14.10 7.66 -0.33
N ASP A 137 15.26 7.01 -0.29
CA ASP A 137 16.21 7.01 -1.42
C ASP A 137 15.73 6.22 -2.65
N GLN A 138 14.65 5.45 -2.51
CA GLN A 138 14.00 4.68 -3.57
C GLN A 138 12.77 5.35 -4.16
N GLU A 139 12.33 6.52 -3.67
CA GLU A 139 11.28 7.32 -4.31
C GLU A 139 11.64 7.67 -5.76
N ALA A 140 12.94 7.78 -6.07
CA ALA A 140 13.45 8.03 -7.41
C ALA A 140 12.99 6.99 -8.46
N ARG A 141 12.49 5.82 -8.03
CA ARG A 141 11.87 4.81 -8.90
C ARG A 141 10.66 5.33 -9.67
N VAL A 142 10.00 6.37 -9.17
CA VAL A 142 8.86 7.01 -9.85
C VAL A 142 9.19 8.39 -10.43
N ALA A 143 10.42 8.87 -10.35
CA ALA A 143 10.78 10.25 -10.70
C ALA A 143 10.69 10.60 -12.20
N LYS A 144 10.67 9.61 -13.10
CA LYS A 144 10.70 9.80 -14.56
C LYS A 144 9.83 8.80 -15.26
#